data_AF-A0A2V9QYJ3-F1
#
_entry.id   AF-A0A2V9QYJ3-F1
#
_cell.length_a   1.000
_cell.length_b   1.000
_cell.length_c   1.000
_cell.angle_alpha   90.00
_cell.angle_beta   90.00
_cell.angle_gamma   90.00
#
_symmetry.space_group_name_H-M   'P 1'
#
loop_
_entity.id
_entity.type
_entity.pdbx_description
1 polymer ?
#
loop_
_entity_poly.entity_id
_entity_poly.type
_entity_poly.pdbx_seq_one_letter_code
_entity_poly.pdbx_strand_id
1 'polypeptide(L)'
;MQHCHTEHSEKGELVREKYLKGTILPFKPLVPMPVWADKSTAIAGLPGWTEAAAIRLLMTGIAYNNLPARPPMPQYRFNKRDATAIVAYLKSLPSSESSAGSK
;
A
#
# COMPACT_ATOMS: atom_id res chain seq x y z
N MET A 1 -3.31 -5.95 4.25
CA MET A 1 -2.23 -5.22 3.55
C MET A 1 -1.58 -6.04 2.45
N GLN A 2 -1.06 -7.23 2.72
CA GLN A 2 -0.28 -8.02 1.74
C GLN A 2 -1.05 -8.38 0.46
N HIS A 3 -2.25 -8.93 0.59
CA HIS A 3 -3.09 -9.31 -0.55
C HIS A 3 -3.49 -8.10 -1.42
N CYS A 4 -3.78 -6.94 -0.82
CA CYS A 4 -4.21 -5.78 -1.60
C CYS A 4 -3.06 -5.12 -2.37
N HIS A 5 -1.82 -5.23 -1.89
CA HIS A 5 -0.66 -4.53 -2.42
C HIS A 5 0.34 -5.44 -3.15
N THR A 6 0.00 -6.70 -3.35
CA THR A 6 0.82 -7.68 -4.09
C THR A 6 0.02 -8.18 -5.28
N GLU A 7 0.69 -8.33 -6.43
CA GLU A 7 0.05 -8.91 -7.60
C GLU A 7 -0.28 -10.38 -7.37
N HIS A 8 -1.44 -10.81 -7.87
CA HIS A 8 -1.84 -12.21 -7.84
C HIS A 8 -1.59 -12.85 -9.20
N SER A 9 -1.18 -14.12 -9.19
CA SER A 9 -1.08 -14.95 -10.38
C SER A 9 -2.49 -15.32 -10.88
N GLU A 10 -2.56 -15.94 -12.05
CA GLU A 10 -3.81 -16.45 -12.62
C GLU A 10 -4.53 -17.46 -11.70
N LYS A 11 -3.77 -18.14 -10.83
CA LYS A 11 -4.31 -19.07 -9.81
C LYS A 11 -4.77 -18.38 -8.53
N GLY A 12 -4.67 -17.05 -8.45
CA GLY A 12 -4.98 -16.26 -7.25
C GLY A 12 -3.90 -16.29 -6.17
N GLU A 13 -2.70 -16.78 -6.47
CA GLU A 13 -1.59 -16.83 -5.52
C GLU A 13 -0.77 -15.54 -5.55
N LEU A 14 -0.17 -15.13 -4.44
CA LEU A 14 0.68 -13.93 -4.41
C LEU A 14 1.97 -14.14 -5.20
N VAL A 15 2.23 -13.28 -6.18
CA VAL A 15 3.48 -13.25 -6.94
C VAL A 15 4.58 -12.67 -6.05
N ARG A 16 5.50 -13.53 -5.61
CA ARG A 16 6.52 -13.21 -4.60
C ARG A 16 7.45 -12.09 -5.03
N GLU A 17 7.79 -12.05 -6.32
CA GLU A 17 8.67 -11.05 -6.95
C GLU A 17 8.03 -9.65 -6.96
N LYS A 18 6.70 -9.59 -6.83
CA LYS A 18 5.88 -8.38 -6.82
C LYS A 18 5.26 -8.10 -5.44
N TYR A 19 5.81 -8.71 -4.39
CA TYR A 19 5.36 -8.53 -3.01
C TYR A 19 5.38 -7.05 -2.59
N LEU A 20 4.20 -6.53 -2.22
CA LEU A 20 3.98 -5.14 -1.79
C LEU A 20 4.37 -4.05 -2.81
N LYS A 21 4.49 -4.40 -4.10
CA LYS A 21 4.82 -3.47 -5.20
C LYS A 21 3.60 -2.82 -5.86
N GLY A 22 2.40 -3.05 -5.30
CA GLY A 22 1.14 -2.57 -5.85
C GLY A 22 0.66 -3.41 -7.02
N THR A 23 -0.63 -3.34 -7.32
CA THR A 23 -1.24 -4.08 -8.44
C THR A 23 -2.52 -3.41 -8.90
N ILE A 24 -2.96 -3.74 -10.12
CA ILE A 24 -4.30 -3.38 -10.59
C ILE A 24 -5.29 -4.29 -9.87
N LEU A 25 -6.31 -3.70 -9.26
CA LEU A 25 -7.29 -4.48 -8.51
C LEU A 25 -8.21 -5.23 -9.48
N PRO A 26 -8.39 -6.56 -9.32
CA PRO A 26 -9.23 -7.35 -10.22
C PRO A 26 -10.72 -7.23 -9.91
N PHE A 27 -11.13 -6.20 -9.16
CA PHE A 27 -12.50 -5.97 -8.74
C PHE A 27 -12.82 -4.48 -8.68
N LYS A 28 -14.11 -4.17 -8.79
CA LYS A 28 -14.65 -2.82 -8.82
C LYS A 28 -15.94 -2.76 -7.98
N PRO A 29 -16.33 -1.57 -7.50
CA PRO A 29 -17.56 -1.43 -6.74
C PRO A 29 -18.75 -1.66 -7.69
N LEU A 30 -19.79 -2.33 -7.19
CA LEU A 30 -21.03 -2.58 -7.95
C LEU A 30 -21.84 -1.29 -8.19
N VAL A 31 -21.65 -0.29 -7.33
CA VAL A 31 -22.27 1.04 -7.44
C VAL A 31 -21.20 2.09 -7.74
N PRO A 32 -21.53 3.17 -8.47
CA PRO A 32 -20.57 4.24 -8.75
C PRO A 32 -19.96 4.82 -7.45
N MET A 33 -18.64 4.82 -7.39
CA MET A 33 -17.88 5.40 -6.27
C MET A 33 -16.77 6.30 -6.83
N PRO A 34 -16.96 7.63 -6.88
CA PRO A 34 -16.06 8.54 -7.59
C PRO A 34 -14.59 8.54 -7.12
N VAL A 35 -14.34 8.19 -5.86
CA VAL A 35 -13.00 8.21 -5.24
C VAL A 35 -12.30 6.84 -5.22
N TRP A 36 -12.92 5.83 -5.85
CA TRP A 36 -12.36 4.47 -5.93
C TRP A 36 -10.94 4.47 -6.50
N ALA A 37 -10.08 3.62 -5.96
CA ALA A 37 -8.74 3.37 -6.47
C ALA A 37 -8.74 2.07 -7.28
N ASP A 38 -8.58 2.15 -8.60
CA ASP A 38 -8.43 0.97 -9.46
C ASP A 38 -7.09 0.24 -9.29
N LYS A 39 -6.12 0.89 -8.64
CA LYS A 39 -4.77 0.37 -8.42
C LYS A 39 -4.36 0.56 -6.97
N SER A 40 -3.79 -0.48 -6.37
CA SER A 40 -3.07 -0.34 -5.11
C SER A 40 -1.65 0.20 -5.35
N THR A 41 -1.22 1.14 -4.49
CA THR A 41 0.12 1.73 -4.60
C THR A 41 1.21 0.73 -4.17
N ALA A 42 2.42 0.91 -4.69
CA ALA A 42 3.61 0.27 -4.11
C ALA A 42 3.83 0.81 -2.69
N ILE A 43 4.05 -0.10 -1.74
CA ILE A 43 4.33 0.25 -0.33
C ILE A 43 5.64 -0.34 0.18
N ALA A 44 6.25 -1.29 -0.55
CA ALA A 44 7.62 -1.74 -0.27
C ALA A 44 8.60 -0.57 -0.41
N GLY A 45 9.37 -0.30 0.65
CA GLY A 45 10.29 0.83 0.74
C GLY A 45 9.62 2.20 0.93
N LEU A 46 8.28 2.27 1.00
CA LEU A 46 7.49 3.50 1.13
C LEU A 46 7.92 4.65 0.19
N PRO A 47 7.99 4.41 -1.14
CA PRO A 47 8.46 5.43 -2.09
C PRO A 47 7.57 6.67 -2.04
N GLY A 48 8.20 7.85 -1.88
CA GLY A 48 7.49 9.14 -1.82
C GLY A 48 6.73 9.40 -0.52
N TRP A 49 6.86 8.56 0.51
CA TRP A 49 6.25 8.78 1.82
C TRP A 49 7.31 9.08 2.89
N THR A 50 7.02 10.08 3.73
CA THR A 50 7.76 10.24 4.97
C THR A 50 7.26 9.24 6.01
N GLU A 51 8.15 8.82 6.92
CA GLU A 51 7.80 7.92 8.01
C GLU A 51 6.66 8.46 8.88
N ALA A 52 6.71 9.76 9.24
CA ALA A 52 5.67 10.40 10.03
C ALA A 52 4.31 10.42 9.31
N ALA A 53 4.29 10.68 7.99
CA ALA A 53 3.06 10.65 7.20
C ALA A 53 2.47 9.24 7.10
N ALA A 54 3.32 8.22 6.92
CA ALA A 54 2.88 6.84 6.87
C ALA A 54 2.32 6.37 8.23
N ILE A 55 2.99 6.71 9.34
CA ILE A 55 2.51 6.44 10.69
C ILE A 55 1.14 7.12 10.91
N ARG A 56 1.01 8.40 10.54
CA ARG A 56 -0.26 9.13 10.68
C ARG A 56 -1.39 8.46 9.91
N LEU A 57 -1.14 8.05 8.67
CA LEU A 57 -2.11 7.34 7.84
C LEU A 57 -2.57 6.03 8.51
N LEU A 58 -1.64 5.23 9.06
CA LEU A 58 -1.96 3.97 9.72
C LEU A 58 -2.72 4.13 11.04
N MET A 59 -2.50 5.24 11.74
CA MET A 59 -3.18 5.54 13.00
C MET A 59 -4.56 6.17 12.81
N THR A 60 -4.76 6.96 11.76
CA THR A 60 -5.95 7.82 11.61
C THR A 60 -6.80 7.48 10.40
N GLY A 61 -6.26 6.77 9.42
CA GLY A 61 -6.87 6.59 8.10
C GLY A 61 -6.74 7.82 7.19
N ILE A 62 -6.03 8.88 7.62
CA ILE A 62 -5.88 10.14 6.90
C ILE A 62 -4.45 10.30 6.36
N ALA A 63 -4.33 10.45 5.04
CA ALA A 63 -3.06 10.61 4.31
C ALA A 63 -2.44 12.00 4.51
N TYR A 64 -1.21 12.22 4.02
CA TYR A 64 -0.48 13.49 4.17
C TYR A 64 -1.24 14.72 3.65
N ASN A 65 -2.10 14.54 2.66
CA ASN A 65 -2.93 15.57 2.04
C ASN A 65 -4.27 15.83 2.77
N ASN A 66 -4.42 15.31 4.00
CA ASN A 66 -5.66 15.37 4.79
C ASN A 66 -6.87 14.67 4.16
N LEU A 67 -6.67 13.85 3.13
CA LEU A 67 -7.73 13.02 2.56
C LEU A 67 -7.72 11.63 3.21
N PRO A 68 -8.90 10.99 3.34
CA PRO A 68 -8.95 9.60 3.77
C PRO A 68 -8.30 8.66 2.76
N ALA A 69 -7.87 7.49 3.25
CA ALA A 69 -7.50 6.37 2.38
C ALA A 69 -8.63 6.08 1.36
N ARG A 70 -8.27 5.98 0.08
CA ARG A 70 -9.21 5.74 -1.00
C ARG A 70 -9.68 4.29 -0.97
N PRO A 71 -11.00 4.01 -1.08
CA PRO A 71 -11.51 2.65 -1.21
C PRO A 71 -10.87 1.92 -2.39
N PRO A 72 -10.58 0.60 -2.27
CA PRO A 72 -10.97 -0.29 -1.17
C PRO A 72 -9.99 -0.31 0.02
N MET A 73 -9.00 0.58 0.07
CA MET A 73 -8.07 0.62 1.20
C MET A 73 -8.83 0.96 2.50
N PRO A 74 -8.75 0.12 3.55
CA PRO A 74 -9.38 0.41 4.82
C PRO A 74 -8.71 1.60 5.52
N GLN A 75 -9.52 2.36 6.26
CA GLN A 75 -9.03 3.37 7.19
C GLN A 75 -8.63 2.70 8.51
N TYR A 76 -7.38 2.24 8.57
CA TYR A 76 -6.84 1.63 9.77
C TYR A 76 -6.77 2.63 10.94
N ARG A 77 -6.89 2.09 12.16
CA ARG A 77 -6.76 2.83 13.42
C ARG A 77 -5.80 2.11 14.36
N PHE A 78 -4.58 1.89 13.89
CA PHE A 78 -3.55 1.26 14.72
C PHE A 78 -3.09 2.18 15.85
N ASN A 79 -2.66 1.60 16.96
CA ASN A 79 -1.92 2.38 17.96
C ASN A 79 -0.54 2.79 17.40
N LYS A 80 0.12 3.77 18.05
CA LYS A 80 1.40 4.31 17.58
C LYS A 80 2.49 3.22 17.46
N ARG A 81 2.56 2.30 18.41
CA ARG A 81 3.58 1.23 18.43
C ARG A 81 3.45 0.34 17.20
N ASP A 82 2.24 -0.13 16.89
CA ASP A 82 2.00 -1.01 15.75
C ASP A 82 2.18 -0.27 14.43
N ALA A 83 1.70 0.97 14.33
CA ALA A 83 1.90 1.81 13.15
C ALA A 83 3.40 2.02 12.85
N THR A 84 4.21 2.32 13.87
CA THR A 84 5.66 2.46 13.73
C THR A 84 6.32 1.14 13.32
N ALA A 85 5.94 0.01 13.92
CA ALA A 85 6.49 -1.29 13.57
C ALA A 85 6.19 -1.68 12.11
N ILE A 86 4.95 -1.44 11.66
CA ILE A 86 4.55 -1.67 10.26
C ILE A 86 5.38 -0.79 9.32
N VAL A 87 5.52 0.50 9.62
CA VAL A 87 6.29 1.43 8.78
C VAL A 87 7.77 1.04 8.72
N ALA A 88 8.37 0.65 9.85
CA ALA A 88 9.74 0.15 9.89
C ALA A 88 9.92 -1.10 9.02
N TYR A 89 8.98 -2.05 9.10
CA TYR A 89 8.98 -3.23 8.22
C TYR A 89 8.87 -2.83 6.75
N LEU A 90 7.91 -1.97 6.38
CA LEU A 90 7.74 -1.54 5.00
C LEU A 90 9.00 -0.83 4.45
N LYS A 91 9.67 0.00 5.25
CA LYS A 91 10.94 0.66 4.88
C LYS A 91 12.09 -0.33 4.66
N SER A 92 12.11 -1.46 5.38
CA SER A 92 13.17 -2.48 5.21
C SER A 92 13.06 -3.28 3.90
N LEU A 93 11.94 -3.18 3.18
CA LEU A 93 11.73 -3.91 1.93
C LEU A 93 12.34 -3.18 0.73
N PRO A 94 12.82 -3.91 -0.29
CA PRO A 94 13.34 -3.30 -1.50
C PRO A 94 12.24 -2.53 -2.23
N SER A 95 12.47 -1.25 -2.50
CA SER A 95 11.52 -0.42 -3.25
C SER A 95 11.49 -0.81 -4.72
N SER A 96 10.35 -0.59 -5.38
CA SER A 96 10.22 -0.84 -6.83
C SER A 96 11.10 0.08 -7.69
N GLU A 97 11.60 1.19 -7.17
CA GLU A 97 12.53 2.07 -7.91
C GLU A 97 13.98 1.59 -7.83
N SER A 98 14.33 0.71 -6.90
CA SER A 98 15.71 0.25 -6.71
C SER A 98 16.13 -0.90 -7.63
N SER A 99 15.28 -1.35 -8.57
CA SER A 99 15.60 -2.44 -9.52
C SER A 99 15.91 -1.99 -10.95
N ALA A 100 16.14 -0.70 -11.20
CA ALA A 100 16.64 -0.19 -12.47
C ALA A 100 18.13 0.18 -12.36
N GLY A 101 19.01 -0.83 -12.37
CA GLY A 101 20.45 -0.59 -12.22
C GLY A 101 21.30 -1.84 -12.27
N SER A 102 21.24 -2.60 -13.36
CA SER A 102 22.35 -3.45 -13.78
C SER A 102 22.25 -3.65 -15.29
N LYS A 103 23.08 -2.91 -16.02
CA LYS A 103 23.49 -3.27 -17.38
C LYS A 103 25.01 -3.31 -17.38
#